data_AF-A0A0K2SP73-F1
#
_entry.id   AF-A0A0K2SP73-F1
#
_cell.length_a   1.000
_cell.length_b   1.000
_cell.length_c   1.000
_cell.angle_alpha   90.00
_cell.angle_beta   90.00
_cell.angle_gamma   90.00
#
_symmetry.space_group_name_H-M   'P 1'
#
loop_
_entity.id
_entity.type
_entity.pdbx_description
1 polymer ?
#
loop_
_entity_poly.entity_id
_entity_poly.type
_entity_poly.pdbx_seq_one_letter_code
_entity_poly.pdbx_strand_id
1 'polypeptide(L)' 'MELLSVALAIALPAMMSAFSQGWATTHAMDSMGRQPEAAGDIRSTLLVALAFMEALTLFAMIVAILVWTKI' A
#
# COMPACT_ATOMS: atom_id res chain seq x y z
N MET A 1 -22.59 -13.12 -9.12
CA MET A 1 -21.25 -12.81 -9.68
C MET A 1 -20.71 -11.47 -9.16
N GLU A 2 -21.54 -10.45 -8.96
CA GLU A 2 -21.07 -9.11 -8.51
C GLU A 2 -20.33 -9.10 -7.15
N LEU A 3 -20.78 -9.88 -6.16
CA LEU A 3 -20.09 -10.01 -4.86
C LEU A 3 -18.65 -10.52 -4.99
N LEU A 4 -18.41 -11.47 -5.90
CA LEU A 4 -17.07 -12.01 -6.15
C LEU A 4 -16.19 -10.95 -6.80
N SER A 5 -16.73 -10.18 -7.76
CA SER A 5 -16.02 -9.08 -8.40
C SER A 5 -15.60 -8.00 -7.41
N VAL A 6 -16.50 -7.58 -6.51
CA VAL A 6 -16.21 -6.60 -5.45
C VAL A 6 -15.18 -7.14 -4.46
N ALA A 7 -15.31 -8.40 -4.04
CA ALA A 7 -14.34 -9.02 -3.14
C ALA A 7 -12.93 -9.09 -3.75
N LEU A 8 -12.82 -9.47 -5.02
CA LEU A 8 -11.53 -9.51 -5.72
C LEU A 8 -10.94 -8.11 -5.96
N ALA A 9 -11.78 -7.12 -6.25
CA ALA A 9 -11.37 -5.73 -6.46
C ALA A 9 -10.72 -5.10 -5.20
N ILE A 10 -11.08 -5.57 -4.00
CA ILE A 10 -10.47 -5.13 -2.73
C ILE A 10 -9.32 -6.03 -2.32
N ALA A 11 -9.53 -7.35 -2.36
CA ALA A 11 -8.56 -8.31 -1.81
C ALA A 11 -7.23 -8.29 -2.57
N LEU A 12 -7.24 -8.21 -3.90
CA LEU A 12 -6.01 -8.24 -4.69
C LEU A 12 -5.12 -7.01 -4.42
N PRO A 13 -5.62 -5.76 -4.53
CA PRO A 13 -4.82 -4.58 -4.24
C PRO A 13 -4.36 -4.52 -2.78
N ALA A 14 -5.23 -4.87 -1.83
CA ALA A 14 -4.87 -4.89 -0.42
C ALA A 14 -3.72 -5.87 -0.12
N MET A 15 -3.76 -7.08 -0.69
CA MET A 15 -2.67 -8.06 -0.54
C MET A 15 -1.35 -7.57 -1.16
N MET A 16 -1.41 -7.00 -2.37
CA MET A 16 -0.22 -6.48 -3.05
C MET A 16 0.37 -5.27 -2.31
N SER A 17 -0.47 -4.39 -1.79
CA SER A 17 -0.07 -3.24 -0.98
C SER A 17 0.61 -3.70 0.30
N ALA A 18 -0.03 -4.57 1.07
CA ALA A 18 0.54 -5.09 2.32
C ALA A 18 1.91 -5.75 2.09
N PHE A 19 2.04 -6.56 1.03
CA PHE A 19 3.32 -7.17 0.66
C PHE A 19 4.38 -6.14 0.31
N SER A 20 4.07 -5.20 -0.59
CA SER A 20 5.03 -4.18 -1.05
C SER A 20 5.45 -3.21 0.06
N GLN A 21 4.51 -2.80 0.91
CA GLN A 21 4.77 -1.94 2.07
C GLN A 21 5.62 -2.65 3.11
N GLY A 22 5.35 -3.93 3.39
CA GLY A 22 6.17 -4.75 4.30
C GLY A 22 7.59 -4.94 3.76
N TRP A 23 7.73 -5.18 2.46
CA TRP A 23 9.03 -5.32 1.79
C TRP A 23 9.84 -4.02 1.85
N ALA A 24 9.24 -2.89 1.44
CA ALA A 24 9.88 -1.58 1.48
C ALA A 24 10.27 -1.16 2.90
N THR A 25 9.41 -1.40 3.88
CA THR A 25 9.66 -1.07 5.28
C THR A 25 10.82 -1.88 5.83
N THR A 26 10.88 -3.19 5.56
CA THR A 26 12.01 -4.04 6.00
C THR A 26 13.34 -3.52 5.47
N HIS A 27 13.42 -3.17 4.18
CA HIS A 27 14.65 -2.64 3.58
C HIS A 27 15.04 -1.27 4.14
N ALA A 28 14.06 -0.42 4.44
CA ALA A 28 14.31 0.85 5.09
C ALA A 28 14.85 0.65 6.52
N MET A 29 14.29 -0.28 7.29
CA MET A 29 14.78 -0.61 8.64
C MET A 29 16.23 -1.10 8.61
N ASP A 30 16.57 -2.02 7.69
CA ASP A 30 17.94 -2.49 7.50
C ASP A 30 18.89 -1.36 7.12
N SER A 31 18.45 -0.46 6.22
CA SER A 31 19.25 0.69 5.78
C SER A 31 19.49 1.69 6.92
N MET A 32 18.46 1.99 7.72
CA MET A 32 18.58 2.86 8.91
C MET A 32 19.48 2.25 9.98
N GLY A 33 19.44 0.92 10.16
CA GLY A 33 20.34 0.22 11.08
C GLY A 33 21.81 0.27 10.65
N ARG A 34 22.08 0.29 9.33
CA ARG A 34 23.43 0.39 8.77
C ARG A 34 23.95 1.83 8.69
N GLN A 35 23.07 2.81 8.52
CA GLN A 35 23.39 4.23 8.38
C GLN A 35 22.46 5.08 9.26
N PRO A 36 22.71 5.14 10.58
CA PRO A 36 21.85 5.86 11.51
C PRO A 36 21.81 7.37 11.24
N GLU A 37 22.86 7.96 10.67
CA GLU A 37 22.90 9.38 10.32
C GLU A 37 21.89 9.75 9.23
N ALA A 38 21.57 8.80 8.34
CA ALA A 38 20.61 9.00 7.24
C ALA A 38 19.18 8.57 7.62
N ALA A 39 18.93 8.15 8.86
CA ALA A 39 17.65 7.56 9.24
C ALA A 39 16.44 8.49 9.06
N GLY A 40 16.64 9.80 9.28
CA GLY A 40 15.62 10.81 9.04
C GLY A 40 15.16 10.86 7.57
N ASP A 41 16.12 10.92 6.65
CA ASP A 41 15.87 11.01 5.21
C ASP A 41 15.26 9.72 4.64
N ILE A 42 15.76 8.57 5.09
CA ILE A 42 15.21 7.26 4.73
C ILE A 42 13.76 7.16 5.17
N ARG A 43 13.44 7.54 6.42
CA ARG A 43 12.06 7.51 6.92
C ARG A 43 11.15 8.46 6.15
N SER A 44 11.61 9.67 5.82
CA SER A 44 10.82 10.63 5.03
C SER A 44 10.48 10.05 3.65
N THR A 45 11.48 9.51 2.96
CA THR A 45 11.31 8.90 1.63
C THR A 45 10.41 7.67 1.68
N LEU A 46 10.58 6.83 2.71
CA LEU A 46 9.73 5.67 2.95
C LEU A 46 8.27 6.08 3.12
N LEU A 47 7.98 7.07 3.96
CA LEU A 47 6.60 7.51 4.20
C LEU A 47 5.91 8.01 2.92
N VAL A 48 6.64 8.75 2.07
CA VAL A 48 6.13 9.18 0.76
C VAL A 48 5.84 7.97 -0.13
N ALA A 49 6.75 7.00 -0.20
CA ALA A 49 6.56 5.78 -0.98
C ALA A 49 5.35 4.96 -0.46
N LEU A 50 5.22 4.78 0.85
CA LEU A 50 4.10 4.09 1.48
C LEU A 50 2.77 4.79 1.20
N ALA A 51 2.73 6.12 1.23
CA ALA A 51 1.53 6.89 0.92
C ALA A 51 1.08 6.70 -0.54
N PHE A 52 2.01 6.65 -1.50
CA PHE A 52 1.68 6.36 -2.89
C PHE A 52 1.17 4.93 -3.10
N MET A 53 1.78 3.95 -2.43
CA MET A 53 1.31 2.55 -2.46
C MET A 53 -0.11 2.45 -1.88
N GLU A 54 -0.36 3.10 -0.74
CA GLU A 54 -1.68 3.09 -0.09
C GLU A 54 -2.74 3.79 -0.95
N ALA A 55 -2.39 4.88 -1.63
CA ALA A 55 -3.33 5.61 -2.49
C ALA A 55 -3.94 4.71 -3.58
N LEU A 56 -3.15 3.81 -4.17
CA LEU A 56 -3.66 2.85 -5.17
C LEU A 56 -4.67 1.87 -4.57
N THR A 57 -4.41 1.38 -3.35
CA THR A 57 -5.33 0.51 -2.61
C THR A 57 -6.63 1.22 -2.27
N LEU A 58 -6.54 2.48 -1.82
CA LEU A 58 -7.71 3.31 -1.54
C LEU A 58 -8.51 3.60 -2.82
N PHE A 59 -7.86 3.84 -3.95
CA PHE A 59 -8.57 3.99 -5.24
C PHE A 59 -9.31 2.71 -5.63
N ALA A 60 -8.68 1.54 -5.46
CA ALA A 60 -9.36 0.27 -5.73
C ALA A 60 -10.55 0.03 -4.79
N MET A 61 -10.43 0.40 -3.51
CA MET A 61 -11.54 0.40 -2.56
C MET A 61 -12.69 1.31 -3.02
N ILE A 62 -12.39 2.51 -3.50
CA ILE A 62 -13.41 3.43 -4.05
C ILE A 62 -14.13 2.77 -5.23
N VAL A 63 -13.39 2.21 -6.20
CA VAL A 63 -13.99 1.50 -7.35
C VAL A 63 -14.87 0.34 -6.89
N ALA A 64 -14.42 -0.44 -5.90
CA ALA A 64 -15.20 -1.55 -5.35
C ALA A 64 -16.51 -1.07 -4.71
N ILE A 65 -16.49 0.07 -4.00
CA ILE A 65 -17.69 0.71 -3.43
C ILE A 65 -18.63 1.17 -4.55
N LEU A 66 -18.13 1.83 -5.60
CA LEU A 66 -18.94 2.30 -6.73
C LEU A 66 -19.66 1.15 -7.43
N VAL A 67 -18.92 0.07 -7.72
CA VAL A 67 -19.47 -1.17 -8.29
C VAL A 67 -20.52 -1.80 -7.37
N TRP A 68 -20.29 -1.81 -6.06
CA TRP A 68 -21.26 -2.32 -5.09
C TRP A 68 -22.54 -1.48 -5.03
N THR A 69 -22.41 -0.15 -5.00
CA THR A 69 -23.55 0.79 -4.94
C THR A 69 -24.26 0.96 -6.28
N LYS A 70 -23.70 0.41 -7.37
CA LYS A 70 -24.18 0.56 -8.76
C LYS A 70 -24.28 2.03 -9.20
N ILE A 71 -23.31 2.83 -8.76
CA ILE A 71 -23.10 4.22 -9.19
C ILE A 71 -21.96 4.21 -10.21
#